data_AF-A0A4V6Q9N0-F1
#
_entry.id   AF-A0A4V6Q9N0-F1
#
_cell.length_a   1.000
_cell.length_b   1.000
_cell.length_c   1.000
_cell.angle_alpha   90.00
_cell.angle_beta   90.00
_cell.angle_gamma   90.00
#
_symmetry.space_group_name_H-M   'P 1'
#
loop_
_entity.id
_entity.type
_entity.pdbx_description
1 polymer ?
#
loop_
_entity_poly.entity_id
_entity_poly.type
_entity_poly.pdbx_seq_one_letter_code
_entity_poly.pdbx_strand_id
1 'polypeptide(L)'
;MIYPKLLRGLPALALPLSLLVTPGPATAAPTATACTMDLGSVTSQGVVQYRTVTATQPLSVSAVQRQVKVFSPGEARLSTIWNWSSNLPSLESGIVVKNTGVIGQASYNSNTAEPADPTFTQISAGWGGYSAIGLSVDDDRRTARNQFYGLSNGTVRRWVINSFGWTPTGQTGGFSAVKTWALLGQSTTYDTFLATTRGGALYTIRLPLTRTMTPVVKQVRSRTWQAFDYLIAQRCGQVSTLLTAIDKDTGTAYLYAMSHANGPSTVIKLLGKLPGTYTDPIYFLRTHGTYLRGE
;
A
#
# COMPACT_ATOMS: atom_id res chain seq x y z
N MET A 1 -75.21 -12.53 49.41
CA MET A 1 -74.95 -13.53 48.35
C MET A 1 -76.05 -13.36 47.32
N ILE A 2 -75.72 -12.92 46.10
CA ILE A 2 -76.55 -12.90 44.87
C ILE A 2 -75.88 -11.88 43.91
N TYR A 3 -75.41 -12.36 42.76
CA TYR A 3 -75.17 -11.55 41.54
C TYR A 3 -76.53 -11.08 41.00
N PRO A 4 -76.68 -9.94 40.29
CA PRO A 4 -76.51 -10.02 38.82
C PRO A 4 -76.24 -8.70 38.03
N LYS A 5 -75.84 -8.90 36.76
CA LYS A 5 -76.20 -8.15 35.52
C LYS A 5 -75.66 -6.70 35.35
N LEU A 6 -75.44 -6.15 34.16
CA LEU A 6 -75.23 -6.53 32.74
C LEU A 6 -75.03 -5.18 32.03
N LEU A 7 -74.09 -5.01 31.09
CA LEU A 7 -74.14 -4.09 29.92
C LEU A 7 -72.74 -4.05 29.26
N ARG A 8 -72.41 -4.94 28.30
CA ARG A 8 -72.59 -4.80 26.83
C ARG A 8 -72.16 -3.44 26.25
N GLY A 9 -70.96 -3.41 25.68
CA GLY A 9 -70.51 -2.45 24.66
C GLY A 9 -69.61 -3.18 23.66
N LEU A 10 -70.02 -3.24 22.39
CA LEU A 10 -69.26 -3.80 21.26
C LEU A 10 -68.17 -2.81 20.80
N PRO A 11 -66.97 -3.26 20.40
CA PRO A 11 -66.11 -2.49 19.52
C PRO A 11 -66.19 -2.99 18.07
N ALA A 12 -66.22 -2.03 17.15
CA ALA A 12 -66.30 -2.19 15.70
C ALA A 12 -65.04 -2.84 15.10
N LEU A 13 -65.23 -3.76 14.14
CA LEU A 13 -64.17 -4.28 13.28
C LEU A 13 -63.74 -3.22 12.26
N ALA A 14 -62.45 -2.90 12.22
CA ALA A 14 -61.81 -2.17 11.12
C ALA A 14 -60.98 -3.16 10.27
N LEU A 15 -61.30 -3.29 8.99
CA LEU A 15 -60.52 -4.06 8.01
C LEU A 15 -59.30 -3.25 7.54
N PRO A 16 -58.07 -3.82 7.51
CA PRO A 16 -56.93 -3.15 6.92
C PRO A 16 -56.96 -3.24 5.38
N LEU A 17 -56.94 -2.06 4.74
CA LEU A 17 -56.79 -1.88 3.31
C LEU A 17 -55.37 -2.29 2.88
N SER A 18 -55.24 -3.37 2.11
CA SER A 18 -53.94 -3.84 1.60
C SER A 18 -53.59 -3.06 0.33
N LEU A 19 -52.65 -2.12 0.42
CA LEU A 19 -52.09 -1.42 -0.74
C LEU A 19 -51.14 -2.37 -1.51
N LEU A 20 -51.52 -2.73 -2.73
CA LEU A 20 -50.67 -3.41 -3.70
C LEU A 20 -49.54 -2.46 -4.15
N VAL A 21 -48.34 -2.63 -3.59
CA VAL A 21 -47.12 -1.97 -4.09
C VAL A 21 -46.66 -2.73 -5.34
N THR A 22 -46.72 -2.08 -6.50
CA THR A 22 -46.11 -2.57 -7.73
C THR A 22 -44.59 -2.50 -7.61
N PRO A 23 -43.83 -3.59 -7.84
CA PRO A 23 -42.37 -3.53 -7.84
C PRO A 23 -41.90 -2.66 -9.02
N GLY A 24 -41.29 -1.53 -8.70
CA GLY A 24 -40.65 -0.66 -9.69
C GLY A 24 -39.50 -1.37 -10.41
N PRO A 25 -39.14 -0.94 -11.63
CA PRO A 25 -38.01 -1.50 -12.37
C PRO A 25 -36.74 -1.37 -11.53
N ALA A 26 -36.02 -2.49 -11.37
CA ALA A 26 -34.76 -2.52 -10.66
C ALA A 26 -33.74 -1.66 -11.40
N THR A 27 -33.43 -0.49 -10.84
CA THR A 27 -32.32 0.35 -11.29
C THR A 27 -31.04 -0.48 -11.16
N ALA A 28 -30.34 -0.71 -12.28
CA ALA A 28 -29.05 -1.39 -12.27
C ALA A 28 -28.12 -0.65 -11.29
N ALA A 29 -27.54 -1.39 -10.35
CA ALA A 29 -26.55 -0.82 -9.44
C ALA A 29 -25.39 -0.24 -10.27
N PRO A 30 -24.84 0.92 -9.90
CA PRO A 30 -23.70 1.49 -10.60
C PRO A 30 -22.58 0.45 -10.64
N THR A 31 -21.99 0.25 -11.82
CA THR A 31 -20.85 -0.66 -11.99
C THR A 31 -19.73 -0.18 -11.07
N ALA A 32 -19.32 -1.00 -10.12
CA ALA A 32 -18.24 -0.64 -9.20
C ALA A 32 -16.98 -0.28 -10.00
N THR A 33 -16.44 0.93 -9.78
CA THR A 33 -15.20 1.36 -10.43
C THR A 33 -14.09 0.37 -10.10
N ALA A 34 -13.44 -0.17 -11.14
CA ALA A 34 -12.34 -1.11 -10.96
C ALA A 34 -11.18 -0.43 -10.21
N CYS A 35 -10.61 -1.11 -9.23
CA CYS A 35 -9.45 -0.58 -8.53
C CYS A 35 -8.23 -0.53 -9.43
N THR A 36 -7.49 0.56 -9.32
CA THR A 36 -6.24 0.79 -10.05
C THR A 36 -5.05 0.82 -9.09
N MET A 37 -3.85 0.67 -9.63
CA MET A 37 -2.59 0.93 -8.95
C MET A 37 -1.57 1.49 -9.94
N ASP A 38 -0.90 2.58 -9.59
CA ASP A 38 0.25 3.04 -10.36
C ASP A 38 1.51 2.30 -9.88
N LEU A 39 1.87 1.27 -10.64
CA LEU A 39 3.06 0.48 -10.41
C LEU A 39 4.26 1.18 -11.05
N GLY A 40 5.12 1.74 -10.21
CA GLY A 40 6.38 2.36 -10.61
C GLY A 40 7.54 1.39 -10.58
N SER A 41 8.56 1.67 -11.39
CA SER A 41 9.83 0.95 -11.36
C SER A 41 11.02 1.85 -11.68
N VAL A 42 12.19 1.43 -11.23
CA VAL A 42 13.48 1.95 -11.70
C VAL A 42 14.13 0.85 -12.52
N THR A 43 14.37 1.10 -13.80
CA THR A 43 14.98 0.11 -14.70
C THR A 43 16.46 -0.08 -14.41
N SER A 44 17.06 -1.14 -14.97
CA SER A 44 18.53 -1.34 -14.91
C SER A 44 19.32 -0.18 -15.53
N GLN A 45 18.69 0.55 -16.45
CA GLN A 45 19.21 1.76 -17.06
C GLN A 45 18.92 3.02 -16.21
N GLY A 46 18.49 2.91 -14.95
CA GLY A 46 18.26 4.06 -14.07
C GLY A 46 17.14 4.98 -14.52
N VAL A 47 16.21 4.48 -15.35
CA VAL A 47 15.01 5.19 -15.79
C VAL A 47 13.91 4.93 -14.78
N VAL A 48 13.32 5.99 -14.24
CA VAL A 48 12.09 5.92 -13.46
C VAL A 48 10.91 5.96 -14.41
N GLN A 49 10.00 5.01 -14.25
CA GLN A 49 8.81 4.87 -15.08
C GLN A 49 7.65 4.29 -14.28
N TYR A 50 6.44 4.38 -14.82
CA TYR A 50 5.27 3.75 -14.20
C TYR A 50 4.22 3.34 -15.24
N ARG A 51 3.38 2.40 -14.82
CA ARG A 51 2.21 1.91 -15.54
C ARG A 51 1.04 1.82 -14.58
N THR A 52 -0.17 2.02 -15.08
CA THR A 52 -1.39 1.79 -14.30
C THR A 52 -1.85 0.36 -14.51
N VAL A 53 -1.96 -0.37 -13.40
CA VAL A 53 -2.57 -1.69 -13.31
C VAL A 53 -4.04 -1.50 -12.96
N THR A 54 -4.95 -2.13 -13.69
CA THR A 54 -6.40 -2.08 -13.43
C THR A 54 -6.96 -3.47 -13.20
N ALA A 55 -7.69 -3.64 -12.09
CA ALA A 55 -8.32 -4.89 -11.68
C ALA A 55 -9.63 -5.18 -12.46
N THR A 56 -9.56 -5.20 -13.79
CA THR A 56 -10.66 -5.61 -14.70
C THR A 56 -10.65 -7.11 -14.96
N GLN A 57 -11.66 -7.62 -15.69
CA GLN A 57 -11.65 -8.96 -16.28
C GLN A 57 -11.75 -8.84 -17.80
N PRO A 58 -10.67 -9.13 -18.56
CA PRO A 58 -9.32 -9.52 -18.11
C PRO A 58 -8.57 -8.36 -17.42
N LEU A 59 -7.52 -8.69 -16.65
CA LEU A 59 -6.63 -7.69 -16.04
C LEU A 59 -5.94 -6.86 -17.14
N SER A 60 -5.84 -5.55 -16.94
CA SER A 60 -5.16 -4.65 -17.89
C SER A 60 -4.00 -3.91 -17.25
N VAL A 61 -2.94 -3.68 -18.03
CA VAL A 61 -1.80 -2.85 -17.66
C VAL A 61 -1.61 -1.83 -18.78
N SER A 62 -1.53 -0.55 -18.44
CA SER A 62 -1.34 0.51 -19.43
C SER A 62 0.02 0.38 -20.12
N ALA A 63 0.16 1.11 -21.24
CA ALA A 63 1.48 1.48 -21.74
C ALA A 63 2.25 2.27 -20.66
N VAL A 64 3.57 2.31 -20.78
CA VAL A 64 4.41 3.17 -19.93
C VAL A 64 3.97 4.61 -20.11
N GLN A 65 3.60 5.28 -19.03
CA GLN A 65 3.07 6.64 -19.11
C GLN A 65 4.17 7.70 -19.19
N ARG A 66 5.30 7.48 -18.51
CA ARG A 66 6.44 8.38 -18.54
C ARG A 66 7.73 7.64 -18.25
N GLN A 67 8.82 8.11 -18.85
CA GLN A 67 10.17 7.58 -18.66
C GLN A 67 11.12 8.74 -18.42
N VAL A 68 11.74 8.78 -17.24
CA VAL A 68 12.71 9.82 -16.87
C VAL A 68 14.00 9.16 -16.44
N LYS A 69 15.11 9.50 -17.09
CA LYS A 69 16.45 9.06 -16.70
C LYS A 69 16.89 9.83 -15.45
N VAL A 70 16.74 9.23 -14.27
CA VAL A 70 17.06 9.87 -12.98
C VAL A 70 18.43 9.42 -12.45
N PHE A 71 18.82 8.19 -12.76
CA PHE A 71 20.03 7.56 -12.20
C PHE A 71 20.95 7.06 -13.30
N SER A 72 22.24 6.93 -12.99
CA SER A 72 23.16 6.15 -13.81
C SER A 72 22.73 4.67 -13.84
N PRO A 73 23.09 3.90 -14.89
CA PRO A 73 22.75 2.48 -14.94
C PRO A 73 23.23 1.75 -13.69
N GLY A 74 22.35 0.95 -13.07
CA GLY A 74 22.64 0.22 -11.84
C GLY A 74 22.96 1.07 -10.61
N GLU A 75 22.70 2.38 -10.60
CA GLU A 75 23.04 3.22 -9.44
C GLU A 75 22.03 3.08 -8.30
N ALA A 76 20.73 3.00 -8.60
CA ALA A 76 19.68 2.85 -7.60
C ALA A 76 19.57 1.40 -7.10
N ARG A 77 19.36 1.22 -5.79
CA ARG A 77 19.30 -0.10 -5.14
C ARG A 77 18.00 -0.35 -4.38
N LEU A 78 17.53 0.62 -3.60
CA LEU A 78 16.25 0.55 -2.88
C LEU A 78 15.46 1.84 -3.09
N SER A 79 14.14 1.75 -3.06
CA SER A 79 13.26 2.91 -3.13
C SER A 79 12.09 2.78 -2.16
N THR A 80 11.60 3.90 -1.68
CA THR A 80 10.28 4.00 -1.05
C THR A 80 9.18 4.15 -2.10
N ILE A 81 7.94 4.37 -1.64
CA ILE A 81 6.88 4.93 -2.48
C ILE A 81 7.34 6.25 -3.12
N TRP A 82 6.76 6.57 -4.28
CA TRP A 82 6.94 7.85 -4.96
C TRP A 82 5.64 8.64 -4.90
N ASN A 83 5.72 9.85 -4.37
CA ASN A 83 4.59 10.75 -4.28
C ASN A 83 4.65 11.81 -5.37
N TRP A 84 3.49 12.11 -5.94
CA TRP A 84 3.28 13.37 -6.65
C TRP A 84 2.42 14.30 -5.78
N SER A 85 2.64 15.61 -5.86
CA SER A 85 1.90 16.61 -5.07
C SER A 85 0.65 17.07 -5.82
N SER A 86 -0.45 17.43 -5.16
CA SER A 86 -1.63 18.01 -5.85
C SER A 86 -1.45 19.50 -6.07
N ASN A 87 -0.71 20.13 -5.15
CA ASN A 87 -0.41 21.55 -5.16
C ASN A 87 0.75 21.87 -6.11
N LEU A 88 1.61 20.88 -6.38
CA LEU A 88 2.64 20.89 -7.42
C LEU A 88 2.50 19.57 -8.23
N PRO A 89 1.44 19.44 -9.05
CA PRO A 89 1.11 18.20 -9.80
C PRO A 89 2.26 17.70 -10.68
N SER A 90 3.18 18.60 -10.97
CA SER A 90 4.35 18.35 -11.77
C SER A 90 5.60 18.01 -10.96
N LEU A 91 5.55 17.64 -9.68
CA LEU A 91 6.74 17.17 -8.96
C LEU A 91 6.53 15.75 -8.43
N GLU A 92 7.34 14.83 -8.93
CA GLU A 92 7.42 13.46 -8.42
C GLU A 92 8.67 13.29 -7.56
N SER A 93 8.54 12.61 -6.43
CA SER A 93 9.67 12.37 -5.53
C SER A 93 9.56 11.08 -4.74
N GLY A 94 10.71 10.49 -4.43
CA GLY A 94 10.84 9.31 -3.59
C GLY A 94 12.20 9.28 -2.88
N ILE A 95 12.30 8.52 -1.80
CA ILE A 95 13.57 8.32 -1.09
C ILE A 95 14.24 7.07 -1.67
N VAL A 96 15.50 7.22 -2.11
CA VAL A 96 16.25 6.18 -2.80
C VAL A 96 17.60 5.96 -2.12
N VAL A 97 17.97 4.69 -1.98
CA VAL A 97 19.33 4.27 -1.60
C VAL A 97 20.07 3.84 -2.86
N LYS A 98 21.25 4.41 -3.08
CA LYS A 98 22.16 4.06 -4.16
C LYS A 98 23.04 2.85 -3.78
N ASN A 99 23.62 2.17 -4.77
CA ASN A 99 24.56 1.07 -4.57
C ASN A 99 25.83 1.49 -3.80
N THR A 100 26.20 2.77 -3.85
CA THR A 100 27.27 3.35 -3.03
C THR A 100 26.92 3.44 -1.54
N GLY A 101 25.69 3.12 -1.14
CA GLY A 101 25.21 3.25 0.24
C GLY A 101 24.81 4.68 0.64
N VAL A 102 24.70 5.59 -0.32
CA VAL A 102 24.13 6.93 -0.12
C VAL A 102 22.61 6.86 -0.19
N ILE A 103 21.92 7.48 0.77
CA ILE A 103 20.48 7.73 0.71
C ILE A 103 20.22 9.19 0.35
N GLY A 104 19.17 9.43 -0.41
CA GLY A 104 18.74 10.78 -0.76
C GLY A 104 17.31 10.82 -1.26
N GLN A 105 16.82 12.04 -1.45
CA GLN A 105 15.56 12.28 -2.12
C GLN A 105 15.84 12.45 -3.61
N ALA A 106 15.25 11.57 -4.40
CA ALA A 106 15.19 11.72 -5.84
C ALA A 106 13.90 12.45 -6.20
N SER A 107 13.97 13.35 -7.17
CA SER A 107 12.78 14.01 -7.72
C SER A 107 12.95 14.36 -9.18
N TYR A 108 11.84 14.52 -9.88
CA TYR A 108 11.81 15.05 -11.23
C TYR A 108 10.48 15.78 -11.48
N ASN A 109 10.50 16.71 -12.41
CA ASN A 109 9.31 17.37 -12.89
C ASN A 109 8.45 16.35 -13.64
N SER A 110 7.25 16.07 -13.12
CA SER A 110 6.04 15.39 -13.62
C SER A 110 5.56 15.65 -15.04
N ASN A 111 5.62 16.93 -15.40
CA ASN A 111 4.96 17.48 -16.56
C ASN A 111 5.70 17.05 -17.84
N THR A 112 4.97 16.48 -18.79
CA THR A 112 5.52 16.08 -20.09
C THR A 112 5.76 17.25 -21.03
N ALA A 113 5.16 18.42 -20.76
CA ALA A 113 5.39 19.65 -21.52
C ALA A 113 6.68 20.37 -21.12
N GLU A 114 7.27 20.03 -19.98
CA GLU A 114 8.48 20.65 -19.44
C GLU A 114 9.63 19.64 -19.36
N PRO A 115 10.89 20.10 -19.35
CA PRO A 115 12.03 19.24 -19.02
C PRO A 115 11.80 18.51 -17.70
N ALA A 116 12.20 17.24 -17.64
CA ALA A 116 12.01 16.44 -16.44
C ALA A 116 12.93 16.86 -15.28
N ASP A 117 14.05 17.55 -15.54
CA ASP A 117 14.99 18.10 -14.55
C ASP A 117 15.20 17.21 -13.31
N PRO A 118 15.72 15.97 -13.51
CA PRO A 118 15.90 15.03 -12.42
C PRO A 118 16.97 15.54 -11.44
N THR A 119 16.67 15.48 -10.15
CA THR A 119 17.56 15.86 -9.07
C THR A 119 17.69 14.75 -8.03
N PHE A 120 18.87 14.63 -7.43
CA PHE A 120 19.10 13.77 -6.28
C PHE A 120 19.77 14.57 -5.16
N THR A 121 19.01 14.82 -4.09
CA THR A 121 19.52 15.51 -2.90
C THR A 121 19.97 14.47 -1.88
N GLN A 122 21.28 14.37 -1.69
CA GLN A 122 21.84 13.48 -0.68
C GLN A 122 21.38 13.88 0.73
N ILE A 123 20.97 12.89 1.52
CA ILE A 123 20.57 13.05 2.92
C ILE A 123 21.68 12.52 3.83
N SER A 124 22.16 11.30 3.60
CA SER A 124 23.26 10.70 4.39
C SER A 124 23.93 9.52 3.68
N ALA A 125 25.03 9.04 4.24
CA ALA A 125 25.72 7.81 3.83
C ALA A 125 25.48 6.66 4.83
N GLY A 126 26.04 5.48 4.57
CA GLY A 126 25.98 4.33 5.50
C GLY A 126 24.77 3.40 5.30
N TRP A 127 24.04 3.53 4.20
CA TRP A 127 22.84 2.75 3.91
C TRP A 127 23.09 1.46 3.13
N GLY A 128 24.35 1.09 2.90
CA GLY A 128 24.72 -0.13 2.16
C GLY A 128 24.19 -1.42 2.80
N GLY A 129 24.15 -1.50 4.13
CA GLY A 129 23.71 -2.69 4.87
C GLY A 129 22.19 -2.85 5.03
N TYR A 130 21.38 -1.94 4.48
CA TYR A 130 19.92 -2.05 4.55
C TYR A 130 19.38 -2.93 3.43
N SER A 131 18.48 -3.85 3.74
CA SER A 131 17.86 -4.75 2.75
C SER A 131 16.49 -4.28 2.29
N ALA A 132 15.82 -3.43 3.07
CA ALA A 132 14.54 -2.85 2.71
C ALA A 132 14.34 -1.49 3.39
N ILE A 133 13.60 -0.61 2.73
CA ILE A 133 13.19 0.69 3.27
C ILE A 133 11.68 0.88 3.10
N GLY A 134 11.08 1.76 3.89
CA GLY A 134 9.66 2.07 3.82
C GLY A 134 9.40 3.50 4.25
N LEU A 135 8.40 4.14 3.65
CA LEU A 135 7.98 5.49 3.98
C LEU A 135 6.48 5.49 4.22
N SER A 136 6.10 5.97 5.41
CA SER A 136 4.74 6.23 5.83
C SER A 136 4.56 7.75 5.87
N VAL A 137 3.86 8.28 4.87
CA VAL A 137 3.46 9.70 4.78
C VAL A 137 2.05 9.80 5.34
N ASP A 138 1.72 10.83 6.14
CA ASP A 138 0.37 10.98 6.69
C ASP A 138 0.05 12.47 6.76
N ASP A 139 -0.86 12.92 5.88
CA ASP A 139 -1.29 14.32 5.80
C ASP A 139 -2.32 14.68 6.89
N ASP A 140 -2.98 13.69 7.52
CA ASP A 140 -3.99 13.93 8.56
C ASP A 140 -3.35 14.14 9.94
N ARG A 141 -2.04 13.90 10.08
CA ARG A 141 -1.30 14.28 11.29
C ARG A 141 -1.20 15.80 11.34
N ARG A 142 -1.92 16.44 12.27
CA ARG A 142 -1.83 17.88 12.60
C ARG A 142 -0.40 18.43 12.73
N THR A 143 0.60 17.56 12.93
CA THR A 143 2.01 17.82 12.62
C THR A 143 2.48 16.74 11.65
N ALA A 144 2.54 17.04 10.35
CA ALA A 144 2.95 16.07 9.32
C ALA A 144 4.33 15.50 9.67
N ARG A 145 4.35 14.26 10.17
CA ARG A 145 5.57 13.53 10.54
C ARG A 145 5.58 12.27 9.71
N ASN A 146 6.41 12.28 8.68
CA ASN A 146 6.63 11.10 7.86
C ASN A 146 7.48 10.12 8.68
N GLN A 147 7.02 8.87 8.77
CA GLN A 147 7.77 7.81 9.41
C GLN A 147 8.56 7.08 8.34
N PHE A 148 9.88 7.04 8.50
CA PHE A 148 10.76 6.30 7.63
C PHE A 148 11.29 5.08 8.36
N TYR A 149 11.35 3.95 7.65
CA TYR A 149 11.76 2.66 8.18
C TYR A 149 12.89 2.09 7.35
N GLY A 150 13.85 1.47 8.03
CA GLY A 150 14.93 0.73 7.39
C GLY A 150 15.13 -0.62 8.08
N LEU A 151 15.18 -1.69 7.30
CA LEU A 151 15.52 -3.03 7.76
C LEU A 151 16.99 -3.32 7.43
N SER A 152 17.78 -3.66 8.45
CA SER A 152 19.17 -4.10 8.29
C SER A 152 19.48 -5.18 9.33
N ASN A 153 20.06 -6.30 8.89
CA ASN A 153 20.47 -7.42 9.76
C ASN A 153 19.37 -7.90 10.72
N GLY A 154 18.12 -7.93 10.27
CA GLY A 154 16.98 -8.34 11.09
C GLY A 154 16.50 -7.33 12.13
N THR A 155 17.06 -6.12 12.12
CA THR A 155 16.63 -5.00 12.96
C THR A 155 15.95 -3.93 12.11
N VAL A 156 14.74 -3.56 12.50
CA VAL A 156 14.02 -2.42 11.95
C VAL A 156 14.37 -1.19 12.76
N ARG A 157 14.76 -0.12 12.08
CA ARG A 157 14.96 1.22 12.66
C ARG A 157 13.93 2.17 12.08
N ARG A 158 13.43 3.08 12.91
CA ARG A 158 12.46 4.12 12.53
C ARG A 158 13.04 5.51 12.75
N TRP A 159 12.80 6.39 11.79
CA TRP A 159 13.06 7.82 11.87
C TRP A 159 11.77 8.60 11.63
N VAL A 160 11.66 9.74 12.29
CA VAL A 160 10.72 10.79 11.90
C VAL A 160 11.45 11.74 10.96
N ILE A 161 10.85 12.02 9.80
CA ILE A 161 11.31 13.02 8.84
C ILE A 161 10.43 14.26 8.97
N ASN A 162 11.06 15.42 9.15
CA ASN A 162 10.43 16.74 9.14
C ASN A 162 11.40 17.80 8.58
N SER A 163 11.01 19.08 8.63
CA SER A 163 11.83 20.21 8.16
C SER A 163 13.18 20.36 8.89
N PHE A 164 13.33 19.79 10.08
CA PHE A 164 14.57 19.80 10.87
C PHE A 164 15.47 18.59 10.60
N GLY A 165 15.04 17.67 9.73
CA GLY A 165 15.82 16.50 9.32
C GLY A 165 15.23 15.18 9.82
N TRP A 166 16.12 14.20 9.99
CA TRP A 166 15.79 12.81 10.29
C TRP A 166 16.13 12.49 11.75
N THR A 167 15.13 12.33 12.61
CA THR A 167 15.33 11.98 14.02
C THR A 167 15.04 10.49 14.24
N PRO A 168 15.99 9.69 14.76
CA PRO A 168 15.71 8.30 15.13
C PRO A 168 14.71 8.24 16.29
N THR A 169 13.70 7.38 16.20
CA THR A 169 12.61 7.32 17.20
C THR A 169 12.28 5.91 17.71
N GLY A 170 12.92 4.87 17.18
CA GLY A 170 12.72 3.51 17.65
C GLY A 170 13.50 2.48 16.87
N GLN A 171 13.76 1.33 17.49
CA GLN A 171 14.32 0.16 16.82
C GLN A 171 13.79 -1.13 17.45
N THR A 172 13.65 -2.19 16.67
CA THR A 172 13.27 -3.52 17.15
C THR A 172 13.87 -4.63 16.29
N GLY A 173 14.25 -5.74 16.93
CA GLY A 173 14.88 -6.89 16.29
C GLY A 173 13.89 -8.03 16.00
N GLY A 174 14.41 -9.15 15.50
CA GLY A 174 13.63 -10.38 15.26
C GLY A 174 13.11 -10.55 13.82
N PHE A 175 13.58 -9.71 12.89
CA PHE A 175 13.13 -9.69 11.50
C PHE A 175 14.15 -10.28 10.51
N SER A 176 15.09 -11.10 10.99
CA SER A 176 16.16 -11.66 10.16
C SER A 176 15.63 -12.50 9.00
N ALA A 177 14.45 -13.12 9.15
CA ALA A 177 13.81 -13.94 8.13
C ALA A 177 13.12 -13.13 7.01
N VAL A 178 12.89 -11.82 7.19
CA VAL A 178 12.19 -10.98 6.20
C VAL A 178 13.01 -10.87 4.92
N LYS A 179 12.35 -11.12 3.78
CA LYS A 179 12.90 -10.99 2.42
C LYS A 179 12.56 -9.61 1.84
N THR A 180 11.28 -9.27 1.81
CA THR A 180 10.75 -7.99 1.30
C THR A 180 9.53 -7.58 2.11
N TRP A 181 9.15 -6.31 2.02
CA TRP A 181 7.97 -5.77 2.69
C TRP A 181 7.26 -4.69 1.86
N ALA A 182 6.03 -4.39 2.22
CA ALA A 182 5.27 -3.24 1.73
C ALA A 182 4.57 -2.57 2.92
N LEU A 183 4.49 -1.25 2.93
CA LEU A 183 3.55 -0.58 3.83
C LEU A 183 2.14 -1.06 3.47
N LEU A 184 1.36 -1.45 4.48
CA LEU A 184 -0.01 -1.95 4.33
C LEU A 184 -1.04 -1.06 5.03
N GLY A 185 -0.63 -0.39 6.11
CA GLY A 185 -1.53 0.34 7.00
C GLY A 185 -0.80 1.45 7.73
N GLN A 186 -1.48 2.55 7.99
CA GLN A 186 -0.99 3.70 8.72
C GLN A 186 -2.06 4.17 9.70
N SER A 187 -1.64 4.57 10.90
CA SER A 187 -2.52 5.15 11.90
C SER A 187 -1.77 6.22 12.71
N THR A 188 -2.47 6.87 13.63
CA THR A 188 -1.87 7.83 14.56
C THR A 188 -0.98 7.17 15.63
N THR A 189 -1.03 5.85 15.78
CA THR A 189 -0.33 5.14 16.88
C THR A 189 0.55 3.99 16.43
N TYR A 190 0.44 3.53 15.18
CA TYR A 190 1.27 2.48 14.59
C TYR A 190 1.22 2.54 13.07
N ASP A 191 2.21 1.94 12.43
CA ASP A 191 2.18 1.60 11.00
C ASP A 191 2.27 0.07 10.86
N THR A 192 1.64 -0.48 9.81
CA THR A 192 1.58 -1.92 9.55
C THR A 192 2.22 -2.23 8.21
N PHE A 193 3.13 -3.19 8.19
CA PHE A 193 3.78 -3.71 6.99
C PHE A 193 3.28 -5.11 6.66
N LEU A 194 3.15 -5.43 5.38
CA LEU A 194 3.03 -6.79 4.87
C LEU A 194 4.42 -7.28 4.47
N ALA A 195 4.85 -8.45 4.95
CA ALA A 195 6.20 -8.94 4.72
C ALA A 195 6.22 -10.43 4.34
N THR A 196 7.06 -10.76 3.35
CA THR A 196 7.39 -12.16 3.03
C THR A 196 8.64 -12.59 3.79
N THR A 197 8.72 -13.86 4.18
CA THR A 197 9.96 -14.44 4.69
C THR A 197 10.69 -15.24 3.62
N ARG A 198 12.00 -15.45 3.79
CA ARG A 198 12.78 -16.36 2.92
C ARG A 198 12.27 -17.82 2.98
N GLY A 199 11.62 -18.19 4.08
CA GLY A 199 10.93 -19.49 4.22
C GLY A 199 9.54 -19.55 3.56
N GLY A 200 9.07 -18.46 2.96
CA GLY A 200 7.85 -18.42 2.15
C GLY A 200 6.56 -18.09 2.87
N ALA A 201 6.62 -17.70 4.15
CA ALA A 201 5.45 -17.23 4.88
C ALA A 201 5.17 -15.75 4.58
N LEU A 202 3.92 -15.34 4.77
CA LEU A 202 3.45 -13.96 4.69
C LEU A 202 2.98 -13.52 6.08
N TYR A 203 3.44 -12.36 6.55
CA TYR A 203 3.10 -11.80 7.85
C TYR A 203 2.62 -10.36 7.72
N THR A 204 1.78 -9.92 8.65
CA THR A 204 1.70 -8.51 9.00
C THR A 204 2.62 -8.20 10.17
N ILE A 205 3.25 -7.04 10.13
CA ILE A 205 4.14 -6.51 11.15
C ILE A 205 3.62 -5.12 11.52
N ARG A 206 2.95 -5.01 12.65
CA ARG A 206 2.50 -3.73 13.21
C ARG A 206 3.58 -3.17 14.11
N LEU A 207 4.03 -1.95 13.81
CA LEU A 207 5.09 -1.22 14.51
C LEU A 207 4.49 0.00 15.23
N PRO A 208 4.27 -0.07 16.56
CA PRO A 208 3.79 1.08 17.32
C PRO A 208 4.73 2.28 17.24
N LEU A 209 4.18 3.48 17.13
CA LEU A 209 4.90 4.76 17.09
C LEU A 209 5.52 5.16 18.45
N THR A 210 5.41 4.30 19.47
CA THR A 210 6.07 4.46 20.77
C THR A 210 7.58 4.27 20.67
N ARG A 211 8.34 4.77 21.66
CA ARG A 211 9.81 4.64 21.69
C ARG A 211 10.29 3.18 21.77
N THR A 212 9.56 2.33 22.50
CA THR A 212 9.91 0.90 22.64
C THR A 212 9.70 0.13 21.34
N MET A 213 8.75 0.57 20.49
CA MET A 213 8.45 -0.04 19.19
C MET A 213 8.28 -1.57 19.26
N THR A 214 7.62 -2.07 20.32
CA THR A 214 7.35 -3.50 20.50
C THR A 214 6.40 -3.98 19.39
N PRO A 215 6.84 -4.85 18.47
CA PRO A 215 6.06 -5.20 17.29
C PRO A 215 4.93 -6.17 17.63
N VAL A 216 3.83 -6.10 16.89
CA VAL A 216 2.81 -7.15 16.86
C VAL A 216 2.88 -7.82 15.49
N VAL A 217 3.25 -9.09 15.47
CA VAL A 217 3.44 -9.87 14.24
C VAL A 217 2.35 -10.93 14.14
N LYS A 218 1.63 -10.96 13.02
CA LYS A 218 0.59 -11.96 12.75
C LYS A 218 0.87 -12.69 11.45
N GLN A 219 0.83 -14.02 11.49
CA GLN A 219 0.95 -14.83 10.29
C GLN A 219 -0.31 -14.74 9.46
N VAL A 220 -0.17 -14.44 8.17
CA VAL A 220 -1.27 -14.36 7.20
C VAL A 220 -1.33 -15.63 6.35
N ARG A 221 -0.18 -16.08 5.86
CA ARG A 221 -0.01 -17.35 5.15
C ARG A 221 1.26 -18.04 5.62
N SER A 222 1.24 -19.37 5.66
CA SER A 222 2.38 -20.13 6.15
C SER A 222 3.45 -20.42 5.12
N ARG A 223 3.10 -20.49 3.83
CA ARG A 223 3.99 -20.83 2.72
C ARG A 223 3.52 -20.15 1.42
N THR A 224 4.28 -20.38 0.35
CA THR A 224 4.03 -20.00 -1.07
C THR A 224 4.31 -18.54 -1.45
N TRP A 225 4.92 -17.76 -0.57
CA TRP A 225 5.27 -16.35 -0.85
C TRP A 225 6.78 -16.11 -1.06
N GLN A 226 7.61 -17.16 -1.02
CA GLN A 226 9.08 -17.02 -1.11
C GLN A 226 9.59 -16.54 -2.47
N ALA A 227 8.82 -16.79 -3.53
CA ALA A 227 9.19 -16.43 -4.90
C ALA A 227 9.19 -14.91 -5.11
N PHE A 228 8.34 -14.17 -4.38
CA PHE A 228 8.17 -12.75 -4.61
C PHE A 228 9.32 -11.94 -4.00
N ASP A 229 9.86 -11.01 -4.77
CA ASP A 229 10.93 -10.07 -4.39
C ASP A 229 10.36 -8.69 -4.06
N TYR A 230 9.20 -8.34 -4.62
CA TYR A 230 8.50 -7.09 -4.32
C TYR A 230 7.04 -7.35 -3.96
N LEU A 231 6.58 -6.61 -2.97
CA LEU A 231 5.17 -6.43 -2.65
C LEU A 231 4.85 -4.95 -2.84
N ILE A 232 3.75 -4.64 -3.53
CA ILE A 232 3.26 -3.29 -3.73
C ILE A 232 1.78 -3.28 -3.35
N ALA A 233 1.42 -2.47 -2.36
CA ALA A 233 0.06 -2.43 -1.81
C ALA A 233 -0.56 -1.05 -2.05
N GLN A 234 -1.77 -1.02 -2.60
CA GLN A 234 -2.56 0.19 -2.77
C GLN A 234 -3.95 -0.01 -2.17
N ARG A 235 -4.48 1.00 -1.49
CA ARG A 235 -5.83 1.00 -0.95
C ARG A 235 -6.81 0.94 -2.12
N CYS A 236 -7.77 0.05 -2.02
CA CYS A 236 -8.79 -0.19 -3.01
C CYS A 236 -10.13 -0.25 -2.26
N GLY A 237 -10.87 0.86 -2.17
CA GLY A 237 -12.05 0.96 -1.32
C GLY A 237 -11.75 1.14 0.17
N GLN A 238 -12.74 0.87 1.04
CA GLN A 238 -12.65 1.22 2.47
C GLN A 238 -11.79 0.26 3.31
N VAL A 239 -11.87 -1.04 2.99
CA VAL A 239 -11.27 -2.13 3.80
C VAL A 239 -10.51 -3.16 2.95
N SER A 240 -10.24 -2.83 1.69
CA SER A 240 -9.53 -3.72 0.76
C SER A 240 -8.24 -3.09 0.24
N THR A 241 -7.30 -3.96 -0.06
CA THR A 241 -5.98 -3.64 -0.62
C THR A 241 -5.84 -4.37 -1.93
N LEU A 242 -5.45 -3.62 -2.97
CA LEU A 242 -4.92 -4.20 -4.19
C LEU A 242 -3.43 -4.47 -3.96
N LEU A 243 -3.01 -5.72 -4.11
CA LEU A 243 -1.64 -6.16 -3.85
C LEU A 243 -1.04 -6.73 -5.13
N THR A 244 0.07 -6.15 -5.57
CA THR A 244 0.91 -6.72 -6.62
C THR A 244 2.10 -7.42 -5.98
N ALA A 245 2.30 -8.69 -6.32
CA ALA A 245 3.48 -9.47 -5.92
C ALA A 245 4.31 -9.83 -7.17
N ILE A 246 5.60 -9.51 -7.14
CA ILE A 246 6.49 -9.63 -8.30
C ILE A 246 7.60 -10.63 -7.96
N ASP A 247 7.76 -11.64 -8.80
CA ASP A 247 8.91 -12.52 -8.86
C ASP A 247 9.81 -12.02 -9.98
N LYS A 248 10.93 -11.38 -9.59
CA LYS A 248 11.83 -10.72 -10.55
C LYS A 248 12.67 -11.75 -11.30
N ASP A 249 12.87 -12.93 -10.72
CA ASP A 249 13.73 -13.97 -11.28
C ASP A 249 13.03 -14.64 -12.47
N THR A 250 11.71 -14.81 -12.38
CA THR A 250 10.88 -15.29 -13.51
C THR A 250 10.29 -14.17 -14.36
N GLY A 251 10.42 -12.91 -13.92
CA GLY A 251 9.84 -11.74 -14.57
C GLY A 251 8.31 -11.73 -14.54
N THR A 252 7.69 -12.38 -13.56
CA THR A 252 6.24 -12.50 -13.45
C THR A 252 5.68 -11.65 -12.31
N ALA A 253 4.47 -11.11 -12.51
CA ALA A 253 3.74 -10.40 -11.47
C ALA A 253 2.31 -10.89 -11.38
N TYR A 254 1.77 -10.92 -10.16
CA TYR A 254 0.43 -11.38 -9.86
C TYR A 254 -0.32 -10.31 -9.06
N LEU A 255 -1.60 -10.14 -9.40
CA LEU A 255 -2.48 -9.19 -8.74
C LEU A 255 -3.42 -9.93 -7.79
N TYR A 256 -3.55 -9.42 -6.58
CA TYR A 256 -4.40 -9.97 -5.54
C TYR A 256 -5.33 -8.90 -4.98
N ALA A 257 -6.57 -9.29 -4.68
CA ALA A 257 -7.44 -8.54 -3.79
C ALA A 257 -7.27 -9.09 -2.37
N MET A 258 -6.91 -8.22 -1.43
CA MET A 258 -6.74 -8.57 -0.03
C MET A 258 -7.75 -7.82 0.83
N SER A 259 -8.40 -8.50 1.77
CA SER A 259 -9.23 -7.86 2.79
C SER A 259 -8.37 -7.12 3.81
N HIS A 260 -9.01 -6.52 4.82
CA HIS A 260 -8.32 -6.17 6.05
C HIS A 260 -7.52 -7.37 6.58
N ALA A 261 -6.26 -7.13 6.93
CA ALA A 261 -5.35 -8.15 7.40
C ALA A 261 -5.59 -8.52 8.88
N ASN A 262 -6.20 -9.68 9.10
CA ASN A 262 -6.49 -10.24 10.42
C ASN A 262 -5.86 -11.63 10.59
N GLY A 263 -4.55 -11.72 10.38
CA GLY A 263 -3.82 -12.98 10.49
C GLY A 263 -4.32 -14.04 9.49
N PRO A 264 -4.51 -15.31 9.88
CA PRO A 264 -4.91 -16.38 8.96
C PRO A 264 -6.27 -16.13 8.29
N SER A 265 -7.18 -15.41 8.94
CA SER A 265 -8.51 -15.06 8.42
C SER A 265 -8.49 -13.99 7.32
N THR A 266 -7.32 -13.43 7.00
CA THR A 266 -7.19 -12.47 5.90
C THR A 266 -7.56 -13.15 4.58
N VAL A 267 -8.54 -12.62 3.88
CA VAL A 267 -8.89 -13.08 2.53
C VAL A 267 -7.85 -12.53 1.56
N ILE A 268 -7.23 -13.41 0.78
CA ILE A 268 -6.32 -13.06 -0.31
C ILE A 268 -6.82 -13.82 -1.54
N LYS A 269 -7.41 -13.09 -2.49
CA LYS A 269 -7.93 -13.64 -3.74
C LYS A 269 -6.97 -13.30 -4.86
N LEU A 270 -6.42 -14.32 -5.53
CA LEU A 270 -5.71 -14.13 -6.79
C LEU A 270 -6.69 -13.61 -7.84
N LEU A 271 -6.37 -12.46 -8.44
CA LEU A 271 -7.12 -11.90 -9.56
C LEU A 271 -6.55 -12.37 -10.90
N GLY A 272 -5.24 -12.62 -10.96
CA GLY A 272 -4.57 -13.18 -12.12
C GLY A 272 -3.10 -12.77 -12.23
N LYS A 273 -2.44 -13.29 -13.26
CA LYS A 273 -1.11 -12.86 -13.69
C LYS A 273 -1.23 -11.56 -14.48
N LEU A 274 -0.38 -10.58 -14.19
CA LEU A 274 -0.33 -9.34 -14.96
C LEU A 274 0.34 -9.56 -16.33
N PRO A 275 -0.19 -8.97 -17.41
CA PRO A 275 0.47 -9.01 -18.71
C PRO A 275 1.79 -8.21 -18.70
N GLY A 276 2.84 -8.79 -19.27
CA GLY A 276 4.16 -8.16 -19.39
C GLY A 276 5.28 -8.93 -18.69
N THR A 277 6.44 -8.30 -18.64
CA THR A 277 7.66 -8.83 -18.01
C THR A 277 8.13 -7.85 -16.93
N TYR A 278 8.44 -8.38 -15.75
CA TYR A 278 8.70 -7.60 -14.54
C TYR A 278 10.08 -7.91 -13.96
N THR A 279 11.14 -7.47 -14.65
CA THR A 279 12.54 -7.74 -14.30
C THR A 279 13.32 -6.49 -13.86
N ASP A 280 12.63 -5.38 -13.61
CA ASP A 280 13.30 -4.15 -13.16
C ASP A 280 13.90 -4.34 -11.75
N PRO A 281 15.07 -3.73 -11.46
CA PRO A 281 15.75 -3.88 -10.17
C PRO A 281 15.01 -3.24 -8.99
N ILE A 282 14.02 -2.38 -9.21
CA ILE A 282 13.23 -1.76 -8.15
C ILE A 282 11.79 -1.61 -8.63
N TYR A 283 10.83 -2.00 -7.80
CA TYR A 283 9.42 -1.67 -7.94
C TYR A 283 8.92 -0.88 -6.73
N PHE A 284 7.99 0.05 -6.96
CA PHE A 284 7.41 0.89 -5.92
C PHE A 284 5.97 1.30 -6.27
N LEU A 285 5.24 1.76 -5.27
CA LEU A 285 3.95 2.41 -5.46
C LEU A 285 4.17 3.87 -5.86
N ARG A 286 3.59 4.31 -6.98
CA ARG A 286 3.37 5.73 -7.27
C ARG A 286 2.00 6.12 -6.73
N THR A 287 1.91 7.18 -5.93
CA THR A 287 0.66 7.54 -5.24
C THR A 287 0.58 9.05 -5.02
N HIS A 288 -0.62 9.54 -4.74
CA HIS A 288 -0.90 10.94 -4.38
C HIS A 288 -1.20 11.07 -2.88
N GLY A 289 -0.45 10.36 -2.03
CA GLY A 289 -0.84 10.28 -0.62
C GLY A 289 -2.17 9.58 -0.39
N THR A 290 -2.60 8.67 -1.28
CA THR A 290 -3.67 7.72 -0.91
C THR A 290 -3.14 6.78 0.16
N TYR A 291 -3.37 7.19 1.42
CA TYR A 291 -2.88 6.52 2.61
C TYR A 291 -3.59 5.19 2.80
N LEU A 292 -2.79 4.15 3.02
CA LEU A 292 -3.33 2.86 3.36
C LEU A 292 -3.85 2.95 4.79
N ARG A 293 -5.14 3.20 4.99
CA ARG A 293 -5.79 2.96 6.30
C ARG A 293 -6.22 1.50 6.41
N GLY A 294 -5.34 0.59 5.98
CA GLY A 294 -5.59 -0.84 5.79
C GLY A 294 -5.68 -1.65 7.08
N GLU A 295 -6.29 -1.08 8.12
CA GLU A 295 -6.76 -1.79 9.31
C GLU A 295 -8.19 -1.42 9.68
#